data_AF-W6L170-F1
#
_entry.id   AF-W6L170-F1
#
_cell.length_a   1.000
_cell.length_b   1.000
_cell.length_c   1.000
_cell.angle_alpha   90.00
_cell.angle_beta   90.00
_cell.angle_gamma   90.00
#
_symmetry.space_group_name_H-M   'P 1'
#
loop_
_entity.id
_entity.type
_entity.pdbx_description
1 polymer ?
#
loop_
_entity_poly.entity_id
_entity_poly.type
_entity_poly.pdbx_seq_one_letter_code
_entity_poly.pdbx_strand_id
1 'polypeptide(L)'
;MAKKAPPNPSKTGKKRARSPTAAAPAEPPKRPKSGEKPRPGNAAARARAPVVGCVSGMTAKQRGMAQQALKAHNGRLVEGIARANLLIVPAPPTRTPKFIIAVGRGIPIVDIPHLEAALTDGDLSKFIVSLKYLDVTYTAPALRSAIFRTREIPLLKGLEFQLSGLPIKQRSTVQEIITGCGGKVTSQKGTSVAQITNDTLDTLYDCILRGQRPVLLLKNT
;
A
#
# COMPACT_ATOMS: atom_id res chain seq x y z
N MET A 1 4.94 36.85 -55.25
CA MET A 1 5.55 37.91 -54.42
C MET A 1 6.06 37.22 -53.15
N ALA A 2 7.36 37.12 -52.85
CA ALA A 2 8.29 38.18 -52.40
C ALA A 2 7.78 38.85 -51.10
N LYS A 3 8.44 38.87 -49.93
CA LYS A 3 9.84 38.59 -49.46
C LYS A 3 9.77 38.07 -48.00
N LYS A 4 10.59 37.09 -47.56
CA LYS A 4 11.98 37.16 -47.03
C LYS A 4 12.10 37.73 -45.59
N ALA A 5 12.55 36.91 -44.63
CA ALA A 5 12.97 37.31 -43.27
C ALA A 5 14.28 38.15 -43.29
N PRO A 6 14.71 38.81 -42.18
CA PRO A 6 15.48 38.14 -41.10
C PRO A 6 15.30 38.76 -39.68
N PRO A 7 15.98 38.28 -38.61
CA PRO A 7 15.77 38.74 -37.22
C PRO A 7 16.72 39.90 -36.82
N ASN A 8 16.51 40.50 -35.63
CA ASN A 8 17.45 41.48 -35.07
C ASN A 8 17.89 41.11 -33.64
N PRO A 9 19.21 41.01 -33.34
CA PRO A 9 19.75 40.71 -32.02
C PRO A 9 20.17 41.97 -31.26
N SER A 10 20.54 41.85 -29.97
CA SER A 10 21.42 42.82 -29.31
C SER A 10 22.20 42.18 -28.15
N LYS A 11 23.53 42.12 -28.30
CA LYS A 11 24.49 41.83 -27.23
C LYS A 11 25.26 43.11 -26.89
N THR A 12 25.23 43.53 -25.63
CA THR A 12 26.26 44.35 -24.98
C THR A 12 26.29 43.96 -23.48
N GLY A 13 27.41 43.73 -22.80
CA GLY A 13 28.81 43.61 -23.23
C GLY A 13 29.71 44.69 -22.64
N LYS A 14 30.68 44.28 -21.81
CA LYS A 14 31.77 45.07 -21.18
C LYS A 14 31.36 45.85 -19.90
N LYS A 15 32.22 46.04 -18.88
CA LYS A 15 33.58 45.53 -18.56
C LYS A 15 33.95 45.89 -17.10
N ARG A 16 34.61 44.95 -16.38
CA ARG A 16 35.73 45.13 -15.40
C ARG A 16 35.49 46.08 -14.18
N ALA A 17 36.19 45.94 -13.05
CA ALA A 17 37.47 45.27 -12.75
C ALA A 17 37.39 44.47 -11.41
N ARG A 18 38.19 43.44 -11.05
CA ARG A 18 39.66 43.21 -11.14
C ARG A 18 40.47 44.27 -10.36
N SER A 19 41.36 43.99 -9.41
CA SER A 19 41.94 42.77 -8.79
C SER A 19 42.55 43.23 -7.43
N PRO A 20 43.57 42.59 -6.82
CA PRO A 20 44.02 41.18 -6.78
C PRO A 20 43.68 40.62 -5.36
N THR A 21 44.38 39.74 -4.64
CA THR A 21 45.64 38.98 -4.80
C THR A 21 45.50 37.60 -4.13
N ALA A 22 46.45 36.69 -4.35
CA ALA A 22 46.50 35.36 -3.73
C ALA A 22 47.48 35.30 -2.54
N ALA A 23 47.25 34.36 -1.61
CA ALA A 23 48.24 33.37 -1.17
C ALA A 23 47.61 32.30 -0.26
N ALA A 24 48.10 31.06 -0.38
CA ALA A 24 47.93 29.94 0.55
C ALA A 24 49.31 29.22 0.63
N PRO A 25 49.55 28.19 1.47
CA PRO A 25 48.75 27.64 2.58
C PRO A 25 49.56 27.51 3.92
N ALA A 26 48.89 27.19 5.04
CA ALA A 26 49.53 26.59 6.23
C ALA A 26 48.52 25.90 7.18
N GLU A 27 48.84 24.68 7.64
CA GLU A 27 48.22 24.01 8.80
C GLU A 27 49.20 24.08 10.02
N PRO A 28 48.94 23.44 11.18
CA PRO A 28 47.98 23.84 12.23
C PRO A 28 48.67 23.96 13.61
N PRO A 29 47.92 24.21 14.70
CA PRO A 29 48.14 23.33 15.87
C PRO A 29 46.86 22.87 16.60
N LYS A 30 47.01 21.78 17.37
CA LYS A 30 45.96 21.03 18.08
C LYS A 30 45.72 21.53 19.51
N ARG A 31 44.49 21.31 20.03
CA ARG A 31 44.05 21.03 21.44
C ARG A 31 42.94 21.98 21.96
N PRO A 32 42.15 21.59 22.98
CA PRO A 32 41.77 20.24 23.44
C PRO A 32 40.23 20.06 23.59
N LYS A 33 39.80 18.85 23.96
CA LYS A 33 38.40 18.52 24.26
C LYS A 33 37.95 19.10 25.62
N SER A 34 36.84 19.82 25.62
CA SER A 34 35.88 19.92 26.73
C SER A 34 34.50 19.75 26.09
N GLY A 35 33.64 18.82 26.46
CA GLY A 35 33.35 18.37 27.82
C GLY A 35 31.85 18.51 28.07
N GLU A 36 31.03 18.29 27.03
CA GLU A 36 29.59 18.49 27.09
C GLU A 36 28.94 17.18 27.56
N LYS A 37 28.28 17.25 28.73
CA LYS A 37 27.57 16.12 29.33
C LYS A 37 26.45 15.67 28.40
N PRO A 38 26.25 14.36 28.15
CA PRO A 38 25.05 13.90 27.46
C PRO A 38 23.83 14.28 28.31
N ARG A 39 22.96 15.16 27.80
CA ARG A 39 21.65 15.40 28.42
C ARG A 39 20.82 14.10 28.30
N PRO A 40 20.35 13.50 29.40
CA PRO A 40 19.42 12.38 29.34
C PRO A 40 18.03 12.95 29.04
N GLY A 41 17.65 12.99 27.75
CA GLY A 41 16.43 13.70 27.38
C GLY A 41 16.17 13.76 25.89
N ASN A 42 16.09 12.60 25.24
CA ASN A 42 15.12 12.26 24.18
C ASN A 42 15.59 10.97 23.51
N ALA A 43 15.31 9.84 24.15
CA ALA A 43 15.24 8.57 23.44
C ALA A 43 14.24 8.78 22.28
N ALA A 44 14.74 8.69 21.04
CA ALA A 44 14.00 9.15 19.88
C ALA A 44 12.60 8.54 19.88
N ALA A 45 11.57 9.39 19.91
CA ALA A 45 10.25 9.00 19.47
C ALA A 45 10.41 8.55 18.02
N ARG A 46 10.55 7.23 17.81
CA ARG A 46 10.60 6.63 16.48
C ARG A 46 9.34 7.08 15.79
N ALA A 47 9.46 8.04 14.88
CA ALA A 47 8.32 8.63 14.19
C ALA A 47 7.57 7.48 13.50
N ARG A 48 6.45 7.06 14.08
CA ARG A 48 5.61 5.99 13.54
C ARG A 48 5.25 6.44 12.13
N ALA A 49 5.51 5.58 11.14
CA ALA A 49 5.26 5.94 9.74
C ALA A 49 3.79 6.37 9.58
N PRO A 50 3.50 7.46 8.85
CA PRO A 50 2.16 8.04 8.82
C PRO A 50 1.14 7.01 8.32
N VAL A 51 0.00 6.93 9.01
CA VAL A 51 -1.05 5.96 8.65
C VAL A 51 -1.75 6.43 7.39
N VAL A 52 -1.77 5.58 6.37
CA VAL A 52 -2.42 5.81 5.09
C VAL A 52 -3.58 4.82 4.98
N GLY A 53 -4.76 5.26 5.41
CA GLY A 53 -5.96 4.45 5.42
C GLY A 53 -6.66 4.41 4.05
N CYS A 54 -7.28 3.28 3.73
CA CYS A 54 -8.28 3.16 2.67
C CYS A 54 -9.63 2.77 3.28
N VAL A 55 -10.74 3.21 2.68
CA VAL A 55 -12.09 2.82 3.11
C VAL A 55 -12.73 1.85 2.12
N SER A 56 -13.56 0.93 2.62
CA SER A 56 -14.42 0.07 1.82
C SER A 56 -15.78 -0.17 2.48
N GLY A 57 -16.85 -0.28 1.67
CA GLY A 57 -18.20 -0.58 2.16
C GLY A 57 -18.86 0.51 3.01
N MET A 58 -18.41 1.76 2.93
CA MET A 58 -18.84 2.85 3.82
C MET A 58 -19.76 3.88 3.17
N THR A 59 -20.65 4.43 4.00
CA THR A 59 -21.37 5.68 3.72
C THR A 59 -20.45 6.91 3.77
N ALA A 60 -20.91 8.05 3.21
CA ALA A 60 -20.18 9.31 3.27
C ALA A 60 -19.90 9.77 4.72
N LYS A 61 -20.87 9.63 5.63
CA LYS A 61 -20.72 9.93 7.06
C LYS A 61 -19.60 9.10 7.71
N GLN A 62 -19.60 7.79 7.46
CA GLN A 62 -18.56 6.86 7.93
C GLN A 62 -17.17 7.20 7.36
N ARG A 63 -17.08 7.53 6.06
CA ARG A 63 -15.82 8.02 5.45
C ARG A 63 -15.32 9.31 6.11
N GLY A 64 -16.22 10.23 6.48
CA GLY A 64 -15.89 11.45 7.23
C GLY A 64 -15.31 11.16 8.61
N MET A 65 -15.95 10.26 9.38
CA MET A 65 -15.44 9.81 10.70
C MET A 65 -14.03 9.20 10.58
N ALA A 66 -13.84 8.29 9.61
CA ALA A 66 -12.54 7.67 9.36
C ALA A 66 -11.46 8.70 8.95
N GLN A 67 -11.84 9.74 8.20
CA GLN A 67 -10.93 10.83 7.83
C GLN A 67 -10.54 11.70 9.04
N GLN A 68 -11.49 11.96 9.95
CA GLN A 68 -11.24 12.75 11.16
C GLN A 68 -10.31 12.02 12.12
N ALA A 69 -10.58 10.75 12.42
CA ALA A 69 -9.72 9.89 13.25
C ALA A 69 -8.30 9.82 12.68
N LEU A 70 -8.14 9.51 11.39
CA LEU A 70 -6.81 9.48 10.76
C LEU A 70 -6.08 10.83 10.86
N LYS A 71 -6.76 11.96 10.63
CA LYS A 71 -6.13 13.29 10.75
C LYS A 71 -5.63 13.58 12.17
N ALA A 72 -6.38 13.18 13.20
CA ALA A 72 -5.97 13.35 14.60
C ALA A 72 -4.65 12.60 14.91
N HIS A 73 -4.42 11.47 14.24
CA HIS A 73 -3.21 10.65 14.38
C HIS A 73 -2.17 10.86 13.26
N ASN A 74 -2.13 12.06 12.65
CA ASN A 74 -1.20 12.43 11.56
C ASN A 74 -1.26 11.52 10.31
N GLY A 75 -2.36 10.81 10.12
CA GLY A 75 -2.65 9.97 8.97
C GLY A 75 -3.51 10.66 7.90
N ARG A 76 -3.80 9.93 6.83
CA ARG A 76 -4.64 10.39 5.71
C ARG A 76 -5.41 9.25 5.05
N LEU A 77 -6.52 9.58 4.39
CA LEU A 77 -7.23 8.66 3.50
C LEU A 77 -6.65 8.68 2.07
N VAL A 78 -6.67 7.51 1.43
CA VAL A 78 -6.48 7.31 -0.01
C VAL A 78 -7.59 6.42 -0.57
N GLU A 79 -7.87 6.53 -1.86
CA GLU A 79 -8.98 5.81 -2.47
C GLU A 79 -8.63 4.37 -2.87
N GLY A 80 -7.40 4.16 -3.35
CA GLY A 80 -6.89 2.87 -3.78
C GLY A 80 -6.14 2.13 -2.68
N ILE A 81 -6.54 0.88 -2.41
CA ILE A 81 -5.89 -0.01 -1.44
C ILE A 81 -4.40 -0.24 -1.74
N ALA A 82 -3.99 -0.11 -3.00
CA ALA A 82 -2.59 -0.21 -3.46
C ALA A 82 -1.61 0.70 -2.67
N ARG A 83 -2.06 1.88 -2.25
CA ARG A 83 -1.24 2.91 -1.57
C ARG A 83 -1.45 2.97 -0.05
N ALA A 84 -2.31 2.11 0.51
CA ALA A 84 -2.68 2.14 1.91
C ALA A 84 -1.89 1.10 2.74
N ASN A 85 -1.73 1.39 4.04
CA ASN A 85 -1.18 0.50 5.05
C ASN A 85 -2.21 0.14 6.16
N LEU A 86 -3.45 0.60 6.02
CA LEU A 86 -4.61 0.24 6.84
C LEU A 86 -5.86 0.20 5.95
N LEU A 87 -6.69 -0.83 6.08
CA LEU A 87 -8.05 -0.85 5.55
C LEU A 87 -9.03 -0.57 6.70
N ILE A 88 -9.96 0.35 6.47
CA ILE A 88 -11.03 0.69 7.41
C ILE A 88 -12.36 0.24 6.80
N VAL A 89 -13.18 -0.43 7.60
CA VAL A 89 -14.46 -1.06 7.19
C VAL A 89 -15.63 -0.63 8.10
N PRO A 90 -16.89 -0.77 7.64
CA PRO A 90 -18.03 -0.69 8.56
C PRO A 90 -18.03 -1.85 9.57
N ALA A 91 -18.84 -1.69 10.63
CA ALA A 91 -19.26 -2.79 11.50
C ALA A 91 -20.76 -3.04 11.25
N PRO A 92 -21.19 -4.26 10.88
CA PRO A 92 -20.37 -5.41 10.50
C PRO A 92 -19.62 -5.19 9.17
N PRO A 93 -18.44 -5.81 8.96
CA PRO A 93 -17.70 -5.71 7.71
C PRO A 93 -18.28 -6.61 6.61
N THR A 94 -17.96 -6.28 5.35
CA THR A 94 -18.48 -6.98 4.16
C THR A 94 -17.35 -7.48 3.25
N ARG A 95 -17.58 -8.58 2.52
CA ARG A 95 -16.61 -9.16 1.57
C ARG A 95 -16.53 -8.30 0.31
N THR A 96 -15.60 -7.35 0.29
CA THR A 96 -15.34 -6.46 -0.85
C THR A 96 -13.99 -6.77 -1.53
N PRO A 97 -13.75 -6.35 -2.78
CA PRO A 97 -12.46 -6.50 -3.44
C PRO A 97 -11.30 -5.94 -2.61
N LYS A 98 -11.48 -4.74 -2.04
CA LYS A 98 -10.50 -4.11 -1.13
C LYS A 98 -10.22 -4.95 0.12
N PHE A 99 -11.23 -5.62 0.69
CA PHE A 99 -11.05 -6.52 1.84
C PHE A 99 -10.15 -7.71 1.47
N ILE A 100 -10.47 -8.39 0.36
CA ILE A 100 -9.71 -9.54 -0.13
C ILE A 100 -8.26 -9.12 -0.45
N ILE A 101 -8.07 -7.98 -1.13
CA ILE A 101 -6.75 -7.41 -1.42
C ILE A 101 -5.99 -7.06 -0.13
N ALA A 102 -6.65 -6.53 0.90
CA ALA A 102 -6.00 -6.21 2.17
C ALA A 102 -5.43 -7.47 2.84
N VAL A 103 -6.20 -8.56 2.93
CA VAL A 103 -5.68 -9.85 3.44
C VAL A 103 -4.55 -10.38 2.57
N GLY A 104 -4.72 -10.38 1.23
CA GLY A 104 -3.69 -10.82 0.30
C GLY A 104 -2.38 -10.03 0.39
N ARG A 105 -2.43 -8.74 0.74
CA ARG A 105 -1.27 -7.85 0.93
C ARG A 105 -0.75 -7.73 2.37
N GLY A 106 -1.38 -8.40 3.34
CA GLY A 106 -1.00 -8.26 4.75
C GLY A 106 -1.27 -6.87 5.33
N ILE A 107 -2.31 -6.19 4.84
CA ILE A 107 -2.77 -4.89 5.34
C ILE A 107 -3.76 -5.14 6.49
N PRO A 108 -3.55 -4.56 7.69
CA PRO A 108 -4.51 -4.62 8.80
C PRO A 108 -5.91 -4.12 8.40
N ILE A 109 -6.95 -4.76 8.94
CA ILE A 109 -8.36 -4.41 8.66
C ILE A 109 -9.06 -4.13 9.98
N VAL A 110 -9.44 -2.87 10.21
CA VAL A 110 -10.07 -2.38 11.44
C VAL A 110 -11.42 -1.74 11.12
N ASP A 111 -12.43 -1.88 11.97
CA ASP A 111 -13.71 -1.21 11.79
C ASP A 111 -13.69 0.25 12.28
N ILE A 112 -14.71 1.04 11.94
CA ILE A 112 -14.84 2.42 12.46
C ILE A 112 -14.91 2.49 13.99
N PRO A 113 -15.78 1.71 14.69
CA PRO A 113 -15.90 1.79 16.15
C PRO A 113 -14.58 1.65 16.90
N HIS A 114 -13.67 0.78 16.44
CA HIS A 114 -12.39 0.52 17.10
C HIS A 114 -11.21 1.33 16.51
N LEU A 115 -11.42 2.10 15.44
CA LEU A 115 -10.34 2.82 14.73
C LEU A 115 -9.52 3.73 15.66
N GLU A 116 -10.19 4.55 16.48
CA GLU A 116 -9.51 5.52 17.36
C GLU A 116 -8.64 4.83 18.42
N ALA A 117 -9.16 3.75 19.01
CA ALA A 117 -8.42 2.91 19.96
C ALA A 117 -7.23 2.22 19.28
N ALA A 118 -7.42 1.72 18.05
CA ALA A 118 -6.39 1.05 17.27
C ALA A 118 -5.24 1.99 16.87
N LEU A 119 -5.55 3.23 16.49
CA LEU A 119 -4.54 4.26 16.20
C LEU A 119 -3.77 4.69 17.45
N THR A 120 -4.47 4.83 18.58
CA THR A 120 -3.90 5.22 19.88
C THR A 120 -2.92 4.18 20.43
N ASP A 121 -3.34 2.90 20.51
CA ASP A 121 -2.48 1.78 20.92
C ASP A 121 -1.32 1.60 19.90
N GLY A 122 -1.69 1.57 18.63
CA GLY A 122 -0.78 1.44 17.49
C GLY A 122 -0.29 0.01 17.21
N ASP A 123 -0.67 -0.99 18.01
CA ASP A 123 -0.71 -2.39 17.54
C ASP A 123 -2.07 -2.69 16.90
N LEU A 124 -2.17 -2.37 15.61
CA LEU A 124 -3.35 -2.65 14.78
C LEU A 124 -3.73 -4.14 14.74
N SER A 125 -2.82 -5.06 15.10
CA SER A 125 -3.09 -6.50 15.06
C SER A 125 -4.05 -6.99 16.16
N LYS A 126 -4.27 -6.18 17.21
CA LYS A 126 -5.28 -6.43 18.25
C LYS A 126 -6.71 -6.14 17.78
N PHE A 127 -6.88 -5.28 16.78
CA PHE A 127 -8.16 -4.71 16.34
C PHE A 127 -8.64 -5.27 15.00
N ILE A 128 -8.13 -6.43 14.60
CA ILE A 128 -8.54 -7.11 13.36
C ILE A 128 -9.99 -7.56 13.48
N VAL A 129 -10.80 -7.19 12.50
CA VAL A 129 -12.24 -7.56 12.45
C VAL A 129 -12.45 -9.06 12.17
N SER A 130 -13.64 -9.57 12.50
CA SER A 130 -14.14 -10.85 11.96
C SER A 130 -15.02 -10.59 10.73
N LEU A 131 -14.97 -11.45 9.71
CA LEU A 131 -15.85 -11.39 8.53
C LEU A 131 -16.77 -12.61 8.50
N LYS A 132 -18.08 -12.40 8.40
CA LYS A 132 -19.05 -13.44 8.01
C LYS A 132 -19.44 -13.25 6.55
N TYR A 133 -19.39 -14.31 5.75
CA TYR A 133 -19.84 -14.29 4.37
C TYR A 133 -20.47 -15.63 4.00
N LEU A 134 -21.75 -15.60 3.61
CA LEU A 134 -22.59 -16.80 3.50
C LEU A 134 -22.49 -17.60 4.82
N ASP A 135 -22.25 -18.91 4.74
CA ASP A 135 -22.11 -19.81 5.89
C ASP A 135 -20.68 -19.86 6.46
N VAL A 136 -19.73 -19.13 5.87
CA VAL A 136 -18.33 -19.10 6.32
C VAL A 136 -18.08 -17.91 7.24
N THR A 137 -17.45 -18.18 8.40
CA THR A 137 -16.99 -17.15 9.34
C THR A 137 -15.47 -17.16 9.43
N TYR A 138 -14.84 -16.08 8.95
CA TYR A 138 -13.43 -15.80 9.12
C TYR A 138 -13.26 -15.00 10.41
N THR A 139 -12.93 -15.70 11.50
CA THR A 139 -12.78 -15.08 12.83
C THR A 139 -11.59 -14.12 12.88
N ALA A 140 -11.63 -13.14 13.77
CA ALA A 140 -10.53 -12.18 13.96
C ALA A 140 -9.15 -12.86 14.17
N PRO A 141 -9.00 -13.94 14.97
CA PRO A 141 -7.73 -14.67 15.06
C PRO A 141 -7.30 -15.32 13.74
N ALA A 142 -8.24 -15.86 12.95
CA ALA A 142 -7.95 -16.45 11.65
C ALA A 142 -7.49 -15.39 10.63
N LEU A 143 -8.21 -14.26 10.56
CA LEU A 143 -7.83 -13.13 9.70
C LEU A 143 -6.52 -12.48 10.15
N ARG A 144 -6.26 -12.35 11.46
CA ARG A 144 -4.96 -11.89 11.99
C ARG A 144 -3.84 -12.81 11.51
N SER A 145 -4.04 -14.13 11.59
CA SER A 145 -3.07 -15.13 11.12
C SER A 145 -2.85 -15.07 9.60
N ALA A 146 -3.90 -14.83 8.83
CA ALA A 146 -3.83 -14.67 7.37
C ALA A 146 -3.12 -13.36 6.96
N ILE A 147 -3.40 -12.25 7.64
CA ILE A 147 -2.83 -10.92 7.38
C ILE A 147 -1.33 -10.88 7.75
N PHE A 148 -0.99 -11.29 8.98
CA PHE A 148 0.38 -11.19 9.52
C PHE A 148 1.20 -12.48 9.36
N ARG A 149 0.88 -13.29 8.35
CA ARG A 149 1.61 -14.52 8.00
C ARG A 149 3.10 -14.25 7.72
N THR A 150 3.96 -15.21 8.05
CA THR A 150 5.41 -15.15 7.78
C THR A 150 5.79 -15.50 6.34
N ARG A 151 4.88 -16.14 5.59
CA ARG A 151 5.06 -16.53 4.17
C ARG A 151 4.85 -15.34 3.23
N GLU A 152 5.01 -15.57 1.93
CA GLU A 152 4.95 -14.53 0.90
C GLU A 152 3.82 -13.49 1.06
N ILE A 153 4.24 -12.23 1.04
CA ILE A 153 3.41 -11.04 0.94
C ILE A 153 3.90 -10.27 -0.30
N PRO A 154 3.03 -9.97 -1.29
CA PRO A 154 1.64 -10.41 -1.41
C PRO A 154 1.47 -11.92 -1.69
N LEU A 155 0.29 -12.47 -1.38
CA LEU A 155 0.02 -13.92 -1.34
C LEU A 155 0.18 -14.65 -2.69
N LEU A 156 -0.21 -13.99 -3.79
CA LEU A 156 -0.24 -14.57 -5.13
C LEU A 156 1.02 -14.22 -5.96
N LYS A 157 2.07 -13.69 -5.31
CA LYS A 157 3.31 -13.31 -5.98
C LYS A 157 3.90 -14.47 -6.79
N GLY A 158 4.16 -14.23 -8.07
CA GLY A 158 4.71 -15.25 -8.98
C GLY A 158 3.69 -16.28 -9.51
N LEU A 159 2.39 -16.14 -9.18
CA LEU A 159 1.33 -16.93 -9.81
C LEU A 159 0.73 -16.19 -11.01
N GLU A 160 0.50 -16.92 -12.11
CA GLU A 160 -0.15 -16.40 -13.32
C GLU A 160 -1.55 -16.99 -13.50
N PHE A 161 -2.49 -16.15 -13.93
CA PHE A 161 -3.91 -16.48 -14.02
C PHE A 161 -4.51 -16.08 -15.37
N GLN A 162 -5.37 -16.93 -15.93
CA GLN A 162 -6.15 -16.63 -17.13
C GLN A 162 -7.64 -16.44 -16.78
N LEU A 163 -8.22 -15.30 -17.17
CA LEU A 163 -9.62 -14.95 -16.88
C LEU A 163 -10.59 -15.24 -18.05
N SER A 164 -10.15 -16.05 -19.01
CA SER A 164 -10.94 -16.46 -20.18
C SER A 164 -12.24 -17.18 -19.81
N GLY A 165 -12.21 -17.96 -18.72
CA GLY A 165 -13.33 -18.73 -18.18
C GLY A 165 -14.36 -17.92 -17.38
N LEU A 166 -14.17 -16.60 -17.24
CA LEU A 166 -15.10 -15.72 -16.53
C LEU A 166 -15.96 -14.86 -17.47
N PRO A 167 -17.20 -14.50 -17.09
CA PRO A 167 -17.99 -13.48 -17.76
C PRO A 167 -17.27 -12.12 -17.79
N ILE A 168 -17.35 -11.40 -18.91
CA ILE A 168 -16.66 -10.12 -19.12
C ILE A 168 -16.92 -9.12 -17.98
N LYS A 169 -18.17 -9.05 -17.49
CA LYS A 169 -18.59 -8.16 -16.38
C LYS A 169 -17.82 -8.38 -15.07
N GLN A 170 -17.29 -9.57 -14.83
CA GLN A 170 -16.54 -9.90 -13.61
C GLN A 170 -15.02 -9.71 -13.78
N ARG A 171 -14.49 -9.87 -15.00
CA ARG A 171 -13.04 -9.92 -15.27
C ARG A 171 -12.25 -8.75 -14.67
N SER A 172 -12.78 -7.53 -14.76
CA SER A 172 -12.14 -6.33 -14.20
C SER A 172 -11.92 -6.44 -12.68
N THR A 173 -12.96 -6.81 -11.94
CA THR A 173 -12.91 -6.99 -10.48
C THR A 173 -12.00 -8.14 -10.07
N VAL A 174 -12.05 -9.27 -10.78
CA VAL A 174 -11.16 -10.42 -10.49
C VAL A 174 -9.70 -10.07 -10.79
N GLN A 175 -9.44 -9.32 -11.87
CA GLN A 175 -8.12 -8.80 -12.20
C GLN A 175 -7.61 -7.82 -11.14
N GLU A 176 -8.43 -6.91 -10.64
CA GLU A 176 -8.08 -6.01 -9.52
C GLU A 176 -7.67 -6.82 -8.28
N ILE A 177 -8.43 -7.87 -7.93
CA ILE A 177 -8.13 -8.71 -6.77
C ILE A 177 -6.82 -9.48 -6.97
N ILE A 178 -6.65 -10.16 -8.11
CA ILE A 178 -5.43 -10.94 -8.40
C ILE A 178 -4.19 -10.05 -8.39
N THR A 179 -4.23 -8.92 -9.11
CA THR A 179 -3.09 -7.99 -9.20
C THR A 179 -2.83 -7.26 -7.88
N GLY A 180 -3.87 -6.88 -7.14
CA GLY A 180 -3.76 -6.35 -5.79
C GLY A 180 -3.10 -7.35 -4.83
N CYS A 181 -3.43 -8.64 -4.95
CA CYS A 181 -2.82 -9.74 -4.21
C CYS A 181 -1.45 -10.20 -4.79
N GLY A 182 -0.88 -9.47 -5.75
CA GLY A 182 0.45 -9.66 -6.33
C GLY A 182 0.58 -10.73 -7.42
N GLY A 183 -0.53 -11.32 -7.86
CA GLY A 183 -0.55 -12.24 -9.01
C GLY A 183 -0.57 -11.48 -10.34
N LYS A 184 -0.30 -12.20 -11.43
CA LYS A 184 -0.33 -11.65 -12.79
C LYS A 184 -1.51 -12.23 -13.57
N VAL A 185 -2.25 -11.38 -14.28
CA VAL A 185 -3.26 -11.82 -15.25
C VAL A 185 -2.63 -11.85 -16.63
N THR A 186 -2.83 -12.95 -17.36
CA THR A 186 -2.28 -13.16 -18.70
C THR A 186 -3.36 -13.65 -19.67
N SER A 187 -3.20 -13.33 -20.96
CA SER A 187 -3.98 -13.90 -22.06
C SER A 187 -3.37 -15.22 -22.56
N GLN A 188 -2.07 -15.45 -22.32
CA GLN A 188 -1.34 -16.61 -22.78
C GLN A 188 -1.85 -17.90 -22.11
N LYS A 189 -1.78 -19.02 -22.83
CA LYS A 189 -1.97 -20.36 -22.29
C LYS A 189 -0.59 -20.92 -21.91
N GLY A 190 -0.52 -21.71 -20.84
CA GLY A 190 0.69 -22.40 -20.43
C GLY A 190 0.40 -23.32 -19.25
N THR A 191 1.23 -24.36 -19.08
CA THR A 191 1.08 -25.36 -18.01
C THR A 191 1.25 -24.80 -16.60
N SER A 192 1.82 -23.60 -16.44
CA SER A 192 1.95 -22.87 -15.17
C SER A 192 0.88 -21.80 -14.94
N VAL A 193 -0.09 -21.65 -15.85
CA VAL A 193 -1.15 -20.62 -15.78
C VAL A 193 -2.46 -21.23 -15.27
N ALA A 194 -2.94 -20.75 -14.12
CA ALA A 194 -4.22 -21.20 -13.55
C ALA A 194 -5.40 -20.55 -14.28
N GLN A 195 -6.33 -21.35 -14.81
CA GLN A 195 -7.56 -20.83 -15.41
C GLN A 195 -8.61 -20.56 -14.31
N ILE A 196 -9.11 -19.32 -14.23
CA ILE A 196 -10.23 -18.98 -13.35
C ILE A 196 -11.55 -19.16 -14.10
N THR A 197 -12.44 -19.96 -13.52
CA THR A 197 -13.87 -20.11 -13.86
C THR A 197 -14.74 -19.63 -12.70
N ASN A 198 -16.07 -19.57 -12.91
CA ASN A 198 -17.02 -19.26 -11.83
C ASN A 198 -16.86 -20.24 -10.65
N ASP A 199 -16.68 -21.53 -10.94
CA ASP A 199 -16.61 -22.62 -9.96
C ASP A 199 -15.35 -22.53 -9.07
N THR A 200 -14.24 -22.02 -9.64
CA THR A 200 -12.98 -21.82 -8.91
C THR A 200 -12.84 -20.45 -8.23
N LEU A 201 -13.75 -19.51 -8.53
CA LEU A 201 -13.60 -18.11 -8.12
C LEU A 201 -13.76 -17.93 -6.60
N ASP A 202 -14.77 -18.56 -6.01
CA ASP A 202 -14.97 -18.51 -4.56
C ASP A 202 -13.88 -19.27 -3.80
N THR A 203 -13.36 -20.37 -4.35
CA THR A 203 -12.17 -21.08 -3.81
C THR A 203 -10.95 -20.16 -3.79
N LEU A 204 -10.68 -19.42 -4.86
CA LEU A 204 -9.59 -18.43 -4.90
C LEU A 204 -9.75 -17.38 -3.79
N TYR A 205 -10.96 -16.85 -3.60
CA TYR A 205 -11.24 -15.85 -2.56
C TYR A 205 -11.13 -16.43 -1.14
N ASP A 206 -11.66 -17.62 -0.88
CA ASP A 206 -11.57 -18.31 0.41
C ASP A 206 -10.10 -18.63 0.76
N CYS A 207 -9.30 -19.14 -0.20
CA CYS A 207 -7.86 -19.31 -0.02
C CYS A 207 -7.17 -18.00 0.39
N ILE A 208 -7.48 -16.88 -0.28
CA ILE A 208 -6.91 -15.56 0.07
C ILE A 208 -7.31 -15.14 1.50
N LEU A 209 -8.59 -15.28 1.86
CA LEU A 209 -9.11 -14.91 3.17
C LEU A 209 -8.56 -15.82 4.31
N ARG A 210 -8.17 -17.06 4.00
CA ARG A 210 -7.46 -17.98 4.90
C ARG A 210 -5.94 -17.80 4.90
N GLY A 211 -5.38 -16.92 4.06
CA GLY A 211 -3.93 -16.73 3.90
C GLY A 211 -3.21 -17.92 3.25
N GLN A 212 -3.94 -18.77 2.52
CA GLN A 212 -3.45 -19.96 1.85
C GLN A 212 -3.17 -19.67 0.37
N ARG A 213 -2.10 -20.23 -0.20
CA ARG A 213 -1.89 -20.16 -1.65
C ARG A 213 -2.92 -21.06 -2.34
N PRO A 214 -3.63 -20.60 -3.37
CA PRO A 214 -4.66 -21.38 -4.02
C PRO A 214 -4.02 -22.49 -4.87
N VAL A 215 -4.35 -23.75 -4.58
CA VAL A 215 -3.95 -24.90 -5.39
C VAL A 215 -5.00 -25.10 -6.48
N LEU A 216 -4.93 -24.26 -7.51
CA LEU A 216 -5.82 -24.36 -8.66
C LEU A 216 -5.27 -25.39 -9.65
N LEU A 217 -6.16 -26.19 -10.23
CA LEU A 217 -5.78 -27.18 -11.23
C LEU A 217 -5.18 -26.48 -12.45
N LEU A 218 -3.86 -26.64 -12.60
CA LEU A 218 -3.14 -26.34 -13.82
C LEU A 218 -3.63 -27.33 -14.89
N LYS A 219 -4.09 -26.82 -16.04
CA LYS A 219 -4.42 -27.69 -17.16
C LYS A 219 -3.14 -28.16 -17.80
N ASN A 220 -2.83 -29.45 -17.61
CA ASN A 220 -1.97 -30.20 -18.51
C ASN A 220 -2.68 -30.24 -19.87
N THR A 221 -2.21 -29.43 -20.81
CA THR A 221 -2.55 -29.47 -22.24
C THR A 221 -1.43 -30.12 -23.00
#